data_AF-A0A1J5QLB5-F1
#
_entry.id   AF-A0A1J5QLB5-F1
#
_cell.length_a   1.000
_cell.length_b   1.000
_cell.length_c   1.000
_cell.angle_alpha   90.00
_cell.angle_beta   90.00
_cell.angle_gamma   90.00
#
_symmetry.space_group_name_H-M   'P 1'
#
loop_
_entity.id
_entity.type
_entity.pdbx_description
1 polymer ?
#
loop_
_entity_poly.entity_id
_entity_poly.type
_entity_poly.pdbx_seq_one_letter_code
_entity_poly.pdbx_strand_id
1 'polypeptide(L)'
;MQFIAYATADLDRLRGWLADSGAALAVEVLLVLGAYAGPRDGRPQELPGLLQRLDPDWGWSVCAFGPAEAACLVVAAALGGGVRVGFENNLWLPDGRVATDNAELVRHLVDALACVGLRPASAEQTCARFLRG
;
A
#
# COMPACT_ATOMS: atom_id res chain seq x y z
N MET A 1 -8.71 12.35 0.08
CA MET A 1 -9.59 11.16 0.05
C MET A 1 -8.77 9.97 -0.44
N GLN A 2 -9.00 8.76 0.08
CA GLN A 2 -8.27 7.56 -0.36
C GLN A 2 -9.09 6.77 -1.41
N PHE A 3 -8.44 6.36 -2.49
CA PHE A 3 -8.98 5.52 -3.56
C PHE A 3 -8.23 4.19 -3.61
N ILE A 4 -8.89 3.10 -3.99
CA ILE A 4 -8.27 1.76 -4.05
C ILE A 4 -8.12 1.38 -5.52
N ALA A 5 -6.92 0.95 -5.92
CA ALA A 5 -6.62 0.52 -7.27
C ALA A 5 -6.02 -0.89 -7.27
N TYR A 6 -6.67 -1.81 -7.99
CA TYR A 6 -6.23 -3.20 -8.17
C TYR A 6 -5.45 -3.38 -9.47
N ALA A 7 -5.63 -2.47 -10.42
CA ALA A 7 -4.96 -2.48 -11.72
C ALA A 7 -4.70 -1.06 -12.24
N THR A 8 -3.85 -0.96 -13.26
CA THR A 8 -3.58 0.30 -13.98
C THR A 8 -4.85 0.91 -14.58
N ALA A 9 -5.82 0.08 -14.97
CA ALA A 9 -7.12 0.55 -15.47
C ALA A 9 -7.94 1.32 -14.42
N ASP A 10 -7.76 1.04 -13.12
CA ASP A 10 -8.45 1.78 -12.06
C ASP A 10 -7.88 3.20 -11.91
N LEU A 11 -6.57 3.35 -12.09
CA LEU A 11 -5.90 4.65 -12.10
C LEU A 11 -6.39 5.51 -13.28
N ASP A 12 -6.59 4.89 -14.44
CA ASP A 12 -7.11 5.57 -15.63
C ASP A 12 -8.54 6.04 -15.44
N ARG A 13 -9.38 5.21 -14.82
CA ARG A 13 -10.76 5.59 -14.47
C ARG A 13 -10.79 6.73 -13.46
N LEU A 14 -9.93 6.68 -12.44
CA LEU A 14 -9.83 7.75 -11.44
C LEU A 14 -9.42 9.06 -12.09
N ARG A 15 -8.42 9.04 -12.98
CA ARG A 15 -7.98 10.22 -13.73
C ARG A 15 -9.10 10.81 -14.58
N GLY A 16 -9.83 9.97 -15.32
CA GLY A 16 -10.98 10.40 -16.12
C GLY A 16 -12.06 11.04 -15.25
N TRP A 17 -12.43 10.40 -14.15
CA TRP A 17 -13.44 10.93 -13.23
C TRP A 17 -13.03 12.27 -12.59
N LEU A 18 -11.76 12.43 -12.20
CA LEU A 18 -11.26 13.70 -11.66
C LEU A 18 -11.33 14.82 -12.70
N ALA A 19 -10.98 14.52 -13.96
CA ALA A 19 -11.08 15.49 -15.06
C ALA A 19 -12.54 15.89 -15.34
N ASP A 20 -13.46 14.93 -15.35
CA ASP A 20 -14.87 15.17 -15.64
C ASP A 20 -15.60 15.89 -14.47
N SER A 21 -15.22 15.58 -13.23
CA SER A 21 -15.86 16.15 -12.05
C SER A 21 -15.38 17.57 -11.71
N GLY A 22 -14.20 17.96 -12.18
CA GLY A 22 -13.54 19.20 -11.77
C GLY A 22 -13.21 19.25 -10.26
N ALA A 23 -13.18 18.09 -9.60
CA ALA A 23 -13.02 18.02 -8.17
C ALA A 23 -11.57 18.33 -7.75
N ALA A 24 -11.38 19.37 -6.93
CA ALA A 24 -10.10 19.72 -6.34
C ALA A 24 -9.94 19.03 -4.98
N LEU A 25 -9.37 17.82 -4.96
CA LEU A 25 -9.09 17.08 -3.74
C LEU A 25 -7.68 16.48 -3.73
N ALA A 26 -7.08 16.39 -2.54
CA ALA A 26 -5.87 15.61 -2.34
C ALA A 26 -6.18 14.12 -2.53
N VAL A 27 -5.52 13.51 -3.51
CA VAL A 27 -5.69 12.10 -3.87
C VAL A 27 -4.63 11.27 -3.16
N GLU A 28 -5.08 10.24 -2.43
CA GLU A 28 -4.23 9.15 -1.97
C GLU A 28 -4.72 7.86 -2.63
N VAL A 29 -3.82 7.06 -3.21
CA VAL A 29 -4.16 5.77 -3.80
C VAL A 29 -3.57 4.63 -2.99
N LEU A 30 -4.42 3.71 -2.54
CA LEU A 30 -4.02 2.40 -2.05
C LEU A 30 -3.88 1.44 -3.24
N LEU A 31 -2.63 1.15 -3.60
CA LEU A 31 -2.27 0.17 -4.62
C LEU A 31 -2.34 -1.23 -4.02
N VAL A 32 -3.12 -2.11 -4.66
CA VAL A 32 -3.32 -3.48 -4.19
C VAL A 32 -2.49 -4.45 -5.02
N LEU A 33 -1.60 -5.20 -4.36
CA LEU A 33 -0.86 -6.29 -5.01
C LEU A 33 -1.53 -7.63 -4.67
N GLY A 34 -1.74 -8.45 -5.70
CA GLY A 34 -2.55 -9.66 -5.54
C GLY A 34 -4.06 -9.38 -5.63
N ALA A 35 -4.87 -10.39 -5.36
CA ALA A 35 -6.32 -10.27 -5.39
C ALA A 35 -7.00 -11.32 -4.50
N TYR A 36 -8.12 -10.92 -3.88
CA TYR A 36 -9.02 -11.83 -3.17
C TYR A 36 -9.96 -12.56 -4.15
N ALA A 37 -10.55 -11.82 -5.09
CA ALA A 37 -11.40 -12.38 -6.15
C ALA A 37 -10.52 -13.03 -7.22
N GLY A 38 -10.50 -14.36 -7.24
CA GLY A 38 -9.49 -15.13 -7.97
C GLY A 38 -8.16 -15.11 -7.20
N PRO A 39 -8.06 -15.87 -6.09
CA PRO A 39 -6.99 -15.75 -5.11
C PRO A 39 -5.62 -15.76 -5.76
N ARG A 40 -4.89 -14.67 -5.56
CA ARG A 40 -3.56 -14.48 -6.13
C ARG A 40 -2.71 -13.71 -5.14
N ASP A 41 -1.58 -14.29 -4.79
CA ASP A 41 -0.61 -13.64 -3.93
C ASP A 41 -0.02 -12.41 -4.62
N GLY A 42 0.11 -11.33 -3.85
CA GLY A 42 0.82 -10.13 -4.26
C GLY A 42 2.31 -10.37 -4.31
N ARG A 43 2.97 -9.80 -5.32
CA ARG A 43 4.42 -9.90 -5.49
C ARG A 43 5.05 -8.51 -5.68
N PRO A 44 6.26 -8.27 -5.15
CA PRO A 44 6.91 -6.97 -5.30
C PRO A 44 7.09 -6.51 -6.75
N GLN A 45 7.21 -7.47 -7.68
CA GLN A 45 7.40 -7.21 -9.12
C GLN A 45 6.18 -6.58 -9.80
N GLU A 46 5.00 -6.59 -9.16
CA GLU A 46 3.80 -5.94 -9.68
C GLU A 46 3.84 -4.42 -9.49
N LEU A 47 4.54 -3.96 -8.44
CA LEU A 47 4.53 -2.55 -8.03
C LEU A 47 5.05 -1.58 -9.11
N PRO A 48 6.16 -1.86 -9.84
CA PRO A 48 6.68 -0.93 -10.83
C PRO A 48 5.66 -0.55 -11.92
N GLY A 49 4.84 -1.50 -12.38
CA GLY A 49 3.84 -1.23 -13.42
C GLY A 49 2.71 -0.31 -12.94
N LEU A 50 2.32 -0.43 -11.66
CA LEU A 50 1.34 0.47 -11.05
C LEU A 50 1.93 1.87 -10.83
N LEU A 51 3.16 1.96 -10.32
CA LEU A 51 3.83 3.25 -10.09
C LEU A 51 4.06 4.03 -11.39
N GLN A 52 4.39 3.36 -12.49
CA GLN A 52 4.54 4.01 -13.80
C GLN A 52 3.24 4.65 -14.32
N ARG A 53 2.07 4.20 -13.83
CA ARG A 53 0.77 4.69 -14.26
C ARG A 53 0.12 5.66 -13.26
N LEU A 54 0.69 5.77 -12.06
CA LEU A 54 0.24 6.68 -11.02
C LEU A 54 0.58 8.13 -11.40
N ASP A 55 -0.36 9.05 -11.20
CA ASP A 55 -0.06 10.46 -11.40
C ASP A 55 0.93 10.95 -10.32
N PRO A 56 1.98 11.72 -10.69
CA PRO A 56 3.04 12.12 -9.75
C PRO A 56 2.56 12.93 -8.54
N ASP A 57 1.44 13.65 -8.69
CA ASP A 57 0.87 14.51 -7.66
C ASP A 57 0.00 13.74 -6.66
N TRP A 58 -0.22 12.44 -6.88
CA TRP A 58 -1.02 11.61 -5.99
C TRP A 58 -0.14 10.98 -4.92
N GLY A 59 -0.59 11.08 -3.66
CA GLY A 59 -0.04 10.27 -2.59
C GLY A 59 -0.36 8.79 -2.82
N TRP A 60 0.49 7.89 -2.33
CA TRP A 60 0.24 6.46 -2.48
C TRP A 60 0.72 5.63 -1.29
N SER A 61 0.05 4.49 -1.15
CA SER A 61 0.32 3.44 -0.19
C SER A 61 0.09 2.07 -0.83
N VAL A 62 0.68 1.01 -0.28
CA VAL A 62 0.50 -0.37 -0.77
C VAL A 62 -0.14 -1.27 0.28
N CYS A 63 -1.02 -2.16 -0.15
CA CYS A 63 -1.31 -3.41 0.54
C CYS A 63 -1.07 -4.60 -0.39
N ALA A 64 -0.84 -5.79 0.19
CA ALA A 64 -0.58 -6.98 -0.59
C ALA A 64 -1.25 -8.20 0.05
N PHE A 65 -1.82 -9.06 -0.78
CA PHE A 65 -2.40 -10.32 -0.33
C PHE A 65 -1.35 -11.43 -0.25
N GLY A 66 -1.50 -12.31 0.74
CA GLY A 66 -0.72 -13.55 0.85
C GLY A 66 0.63 -13.41 1.55
N PRO A 67 1.42 -14.49 1.60
CA PRO A 67 2.59 -14.61 2.48
C PRO A 67 3.76 -13.68 2.11
N ALA A 68 3.76 -13.12 0.90
CA ALA A 68 4.74 -12.15 0.46
C ALA A 68 4.39 -10.69 0.85
N GLU A 69 3.34 -10.46 1.63
CA GLU A 69 2.90 -9.11 2.06
C GLU A 69 4.06 -8.29 2.61
N ALA A 70 4.81 -8.81 3.60
CA ALA A 70 5.91 -8.08 4.21
C ALA A 70 6.99 -7.64 3.19
N ALA A 71 7.33 -8.51 2.22
CA ALA A 71 8.30 -8.17 1.18
C ALA A 71 7.78 -7.06 0.25
N CYS A 72 6.50 -7.13 -0.13
CA CYS A 72 5.84 -6.08 -0.92
C CYS A 72 5.86 -4.73 -0.19
N LEU A 73 5.51 -4.72 1.10
CA LEU A 73 5.45 -3.51 1.91
C LEU A 73 6.84 -2.90 2.16
N VAL A 74 7.87 -3.71 2.37
CA VAL A 74 9.26 -3.21 2.49
C VAL A 74 9.71 -2.54 1.19
N VAL A 75 9.44 -3.14 0.03
CA VAL A 75 9.78 -2.53 -1.27
C VAL A 75 9.01 -1.22 -1.47
N ALA A 76 7.71 -1.21 -1.16
CA ALA A 76 6.89 0.01 -1.26
C ALA A 76 7.43 1.15 -0.38
N ALA A 77 7.76 0.86 0.88
CA ALA A 77 8.33 1.84 1.80
C ALA A 77 9.71 2.35 1.34
N ALA A 78 10.56 1.46 0.81
CA ALA A 78 11.86 1.83 0.26
C ALA A 78 11.75 2.75 -0.98
N LEU A 79 10.64 2.68 -1.71
CA LEU A 79 10.31 3.56 -2.83
C LEU A 79 9.57 4.85 -2.39
N GLY A 80 9.41 5.08 -1.08
CA GLY A 80 8.79 6.28 -0.52
C GLY A 80 7.27 6.21 -0.36
N GLY A 81 6.65 5.04 -0.58
CA GLY A 81 5.23 4.83 -0.39
C GLY A 81 4.81 4.61 1.06
N GLY A 82 3.53 4.80 1.35
CA GLY A 82 2.92 4.29 2.58
C GLY A 82 2.67 2.77 2.51
N VAL A 83 2.37 2.16 3.65
CA VAL A 83 2.12 0.72 3.75
C VAL A 83 0.89 0.43 4.59
N ARG A 84 0.12 -0.59 4.22
CA ARG A 84 -1.02 -1.10 4.98
C ARG A 84 -0.84 -2.61 5.20
N VAL A 85 -0.80 -2.99 6.47
CA VAL A 85 -0.65 -4.37 6.94
C VAL A 85 -1.83 -4.75 7.83
N GLY A 86 -2.24 -6.02 7.79
CA GLY A 86 -3.21 -6.56 8.73
C GLY A 86 -4.05 -7.70 8.18
N PHE A 87 -4.92 -8.25 9.04
CA PHE A 87 -5.77 -9.43 8.78
C PHE A 87 -6.75 -9.26 7.63
N GLU A 88 -7.02 -8.02 7.21
CA GLU A 88 -7.78 -7.75 5.98
C GLU A 88 -7.06 -8.27 4.73
N ASN A 89 -5.72 -8.22 4.70
CA ASN A 89 -4.94 -8.64 3.54
C ASN A 89 -4.22 -9.98 3.76
N ASN A 90 -3.83 -10.29 4.99
CA ASN A 90 -2.96 -11.43 5.26
C ASN A 90 -3.07 -11.92 6.72
N LEU A 91 -3.00 -13.24 6.90
CA LEU A 91 -2.98 -13.90 8.21
C LEU A 91 -1.61 -14.51 8.54
N TRP A 92 -0.66 -14.49 7.61
CA TRP A 92 0.56 -15.29 7.65
C TRP A 92 1.79 -14.44 7.93
N LEU A 93 2.66 -14.92 8.80
CA LEU A 93 4.03 -14.43 8.93
C LEU A 93 4.90 -15.00 7.81
N PRO A 94 6.06 -14.38 7.50
CA PRO A 94 6.96 -14.88 6.45
C PRO A 94 7.52 -16.29 6.70
N ASP A 95 7.50 -16.76 7.95
CA ASP A 95 7.88 -18.13 8.32
C ASP A 95 6.76 -19.16 8.08
N GLY A 96 5.60 -18.72 7.59
CA GLY A 96 4.43 -19.56 7.30
C GLY A 96 3.51 -19.81 8.50
N ARG A 97 3.81 -19.26 9.69
CA ARG A 97 2.88 -19.33 10.83
C ARG A 97 1.72 -18.35 10.65
N VAL A 98 0.57 -18.69 11.21
CA VAL A 98 -0.54 -17.74 11.35
C VAL A 98 -0.20 -16.77 12.48
N ALA A 99 -0.31 -15.47 12.21
CA ALA A 99 -0.11 -14.43 13.21
C ALA A 99 -1.25 -14.46 14.25
N THR A 100 -0.91 -14.22 15.52
CA THR A 100 -1.88 -14.27 16.62
C THR A 100 -2.84 -13.09 16.61
N ASP A 101 -2.37 -11.92 16.17
CA ASP A 101 -3.14 -10.69 16.04
C ASP A 101 -2.49 -9.74 15.00
N ASN A 102 -3.17 -8.63 14.72
CA ASN A 102 -2.63 -7.57 13.86
C ASN A 102 -1.35 -6.95 14.42
N ALA A 103 -1.17 -6.91 15.75
CA ALA A 103 -0.01 -6.30 16.36
C ALA A 103 1.27 -7.12 16.09
N GLU A 104 1.17 -8.44 15.98
CA GLU A 104 2.28 -9.30 15.55
C GLU A 104 2.70 -9.03 14.10
N LEU A 105 1.74 -8.89 13.18
CA LEU A 105 2.04 -8.50 11.80
C LEU A 105 2.71 -7.12 11.74
N VAL A 106 2.20 -6.14 12.50
CA VAL A 106 2.78 -4.80 12.58
C VAL A 106 4.21 -4.87 13.12
N ARG A 107 4.46 -5.54 14.25
CA ARG A 107 5.81 -5.67 14.83
C ARG A 107 6.78 -6.29 13.83
N HIS A 108 6.37 -7.38 13.18
CA HIS A 108 7.20 -8.05 12.19
C HIS A 108 7.54 -7.12 11.01
N LEU A 109 6.57 -6.34 10.52
CA LEU A 109 6.83 -5.37 9.45
C LEU A 109 7.77 -4.25 9.93
N VAL A 110 7.60 -3.73 11.14
CA VAL A 110 8.48 -2.71 11.72
C VAL A 110 9.92 -3.21 11.81
N ASP A 111 10.13 -4.45 12.27
CA ASP A 111 11.46 -5.06 12.33
C ASP A 111 12.08 -5.21 10.93
N ALA A 112 11.28 -5.65 9.94
CA ALA A 112 11.74 -5.77 8.56
C ALA A 112 12.11 -4.40 7.93
N LEU A 113 11.31 -3.37 8.19
CA LEU A 113 11.62 -1.99 7.77
C LEU A 113 12.87 -1.45 8.46
N ALA A 114 13.10 -1.82 9.72
CA ALA A 114 14.26 -1.39 10.46
C ALA A 114 15.58 -1.93 9.85
N CYS A 115 15.56 -3.15 9.30
CA CYS A 115 16.69 -3.75 8.58
C CYS A 115 17.11 -2.97 7.33
N VAL A 116 16.21 -2.18 6.74
CA VAL A 116 16.51 -1.31 5.59
C VAL A 116 16.63 0.17 5.97
N GLY A 117 16.78 0.46 7.27
CA GLY A 117 16.99 1.82 7.77
C GLY A 117 15.73 2.69 7.84
N LEU A 118 14.53 2.10 7.67
CA LEU A 118 13.26 2.82 7.71
C LEU A 118 12.62 2.70 9.11
N ARG A 119 11.74 3.67 9.43
CA ARG A 119 10.96 3.68 10.68
C ARG A 119 9.52 4.12 10.37
N PRO A 120 8.52 3.58 11.09
CA PRO A 120 7.15 4.06 10.97
C PRO A 120 7.04 5.55 11.32
N ALA A 121 6.18 6.25 10.59
CA ALA A 121 5.77 7.60 10.96
C ALA A 121 4.92 7.58 12.25
N SER A 122 5.02 8.63 13.05
CA SER A 122 4.05 8.88 14.12
C SER A 122 2.68 9.22 13.54
N ALA A 123 1.64 9.13 14.37
CA ALA A 123 0.30 9.57 13.99
C ALA A 123 0.30 11.05 13.55
N GLU A 124 1.04 11.91 14.25
CA GLU A 124 1.18 13.32 13.92
C GLU A 124 1.84 13.54 12.56
N GLN A 125 2.95 12.84 12.28
CA GLN A 125 3.63 12.89 10.98
C GLN A 125 2.70 12.44 9.85
N THR A 126 1.87 11.43 10.12
CA THR A 126 0.89 10.89 9.17
C THR A 126 -0.24 11.88 8.90
N CYS A 127 -0.84 12.46 9.95
CA CYS A 127 -1.84 13.52 9.82
C CYS A 127 -1.29 14.72 9.03
N ALA A 128 -0.05 15.13 9.32
CA ALA A 128 0.60 16.21 8.59
C ALA A 128 0.89 15.89 7.11
N ARG A 129 0.95 14.62 6.71
CA ARG A 129 1.02 14.21 5.30
C ARG A 129 -0.35 14.32 4.63
N PHE A 130 -1.41 13.86 5.30
CA PHE A 130 -2.77 13.78 4.72
C PHE A 130 -3.56 15.09 4.77
N LEU A 131 -3.23 15.99 5.68
CA LEU A 131 -3.91 17.29 5.86
C LEU A 131 -3.22 18.45 5.12
N ARG A 132 -2.14 18.19 4.39
CA ARG A 132 -1.60 19.15 3.40
C ARG A 132 -2.44 19.04 2.12
N GLY A 133 -3.62 19.65 2.16
CA GLY A 133 -4.46 19.97 1.01
C GLY A 133 -4.66 21.47 0.94
#